data_AF-A0A4R5NHZ0-F1
#
_entry.id   AF-A0A4R5NHZ0-F1
#
_cell.length_a   1.000
_cell.length_b   1.000
_cell.length_c   1.000
_cell.angle_alpha   90.00
_cell.angle_beta   90.00
_cell.angle_gamma   90.00
#
_symmetry.space_group_name_H-M   'P 1'
#
loop_
_entity.id
_entity.type
_entity.pdbx_description
1 polymer ?
#
loop_
_entity_poly.entity_id
_entity_poly.type
_entity_poly.pdbx_seq_one_letter_code
_entity_poly.pdbx_strand_id
1 'polypeptide(L)'
;MAEDSDFIMRQIKSFAEGFGYMVGKKDGEKTEVVFEQQQGQGDKIHRDITELLMHQKYEQAIQYVYAQKFTLEEGQYFVLGQWLLRKLTDIPEVDQAMIEEFRNNIDKHRPPLS
;
A
#
# COMPACT_ATOMS: atom_id res chain seq x y z
N MET A 1 15.64 -9.28 14.72
CA MET A 1 15.42 -8.39 13.54
C MET A 1 15.18 -9.15 12.23
N ALA A 2 15.04 -10.49 12.23
CA ALA A 2 14.66 -11.26 11.03
C ALA A 2 13.19 -11.75 11.07
N GLU A 3 12.59 -11.81 12.26
CA GLU A 3 11.27 -12.40 12.49
C GLU A 3 10.12 -11.50 12.01
N ASP A 4 10.20 -10.18 12.22
CA ASP A 4 9.25 -9.20 11.66
C ASP A 4 9.23 -9.22 10.11
N SER A 5 10.40 -9.39 9.48
CA SER A 5 10.50 -9.45 8.01
C SER A 5 9.83 -10.70 7.45
N ASP A 6 9.92 -11.85 8.15
CA ASP A 6 9.30 -13.11 7.71
C ASP A 6 7.77 -13.04 7.83
N PHE A 7 7.25 -12.43 8.90
CA PHE A 7 5.80 -12.25 9.09
C PHE A 7 5.20 -11.34 8.03
N ILE A 8 5.83 -10.18 7.78
CA ILE A 8 5.41 -9.25 6.73
C ILE A 8 5.55 -9.90 5.34
N MET A 9 6.61 -10.67 5.08
CA MET A 9 6.75 -11.41 3.81
C MET A 9 5.65 -12.46 3.59
N ARG A 10 5.21 -13.16 4.65
CA ARG A 10 4.12 -14.14 4.54
C ARG A 10 2.78 -13.48 4.23
N GLN A 11 2.51 -12.31 4.82
CA GLN A 11 1.33 -11.51 4.52
C GLN A 11 1.38 -10.96 3.09
N ILE A 12 2.52 -10.41 2.65
CA ILE A 12 2.72 -9.89 1.29
C ILE A 12 2.59 -11.00 0.23
N LYS A 13 3.14 -12.20 0.47
CA LYS A 13 3.03 -13.33 -0.48
C LYS A 13 1.57 -13.77 -0.70
N SER A 14 0.79 -13.86 0.38
CA SER A 14 -0.63 -14.19 0.30
C SER A 14 -1.45 -13.13 -0.46
N PHE A 15 -0.97 -11.87 -0.45
CA PHE A 15 -1.60 -10.74 -1.12
C PHE A 15 -1.27 -10.67 -2.62
N ALA A 16 -0.05 -11.01 -3.02
CA ALA A 16 0.36 -11.06 -4.42
C ALA A 16 -0.47 -12.08 -5.24
N GLU A 17 -0.95 -13.15 -4.59
CA GLU A 17 -1.87 -14.12 -5.19
C GLU A 17 -3.32 -13.60 -5.28
N GLY A 18 -3.71 -12.66 -4.41
CA GLY A 18 -5.05 -12.05 -4.37
C GLY A 18 -5.22 -10.80 -5.24
N PHE A 19 -4.14 -10.20 -5.74
CA PHE A 19 -4.15 -9.02 -6.64
C PHE A 19 -4.22 -9.38 -8.12
N GLY A 20 -4.41 -10.66 -8.46
CA GLY A 20 -4.83 -11.10 -9.77
C GLY A 20 -6.25 -10.61 -10.07
N TYR A 21 -6.39 -9.32 -10.38
CA TYR A 21 -7.65 -8.72 -10.79
C TYR A 21 -8.14 -9.45 -12.05
N MET A 22 -9.13 -10.33 -11.89
CA MET A 22 -9.99 -10.76 -12.98
C MET A 22 -10.77 -9.54 -13.45
N VAL A 23 -10.25 -8.85 -14.47
CA VAL A 23 -11.03 -7.91 -15.28
C VAL A 23 -12.01 -8.75 -16.11
N GLY A 24 -13.23 -8.85 -15.61
CA GLY A 24 -14.34 -9.51 -16.29
C GLY A 24 -14.81 -8.70 -17.50
N LYS A 25 -14.35 -9.10 -18.68
CA LYS A 25 -15.00 -9.07 -20.01
C LYS A 25 -15.90 -7.88 -20.38
N LYS A 26 -15.46 -7.09 -21.37
CA LYS A 26 -16.21 -6.96 -22.63
C LYS A 26 -15.32 -6.50 -23.78
N ASP A 27 -15.42 -7.27 -24.87
CA ASP A 27 -14.86 -7.09 -26.21
C ASP A 27 -13.35 -6.97 -26.39
N GLY A 28 -12.84 -7.87 -27.23
CA GLY A 28 -11.43 -8.11 -27.41
C GLY A 28 -10.75 -7.00 -28.18
N GLU A 29 -9.64 -6.53 -27.64
CA GLU A 29 -8.45 -6.16 -28.39
C GLU A 29 -7.27 -6.20 -27.43
N LYS A 30 -6.16 -6.74 -27.92
CA LYS A 30 -4.92 -7.03 -27.19
C LYS A 30 -4.57 -5.88 -26.23
N THR A 31 -4.71 -6.13 -24.92
CA THR A 31 -4.18 -5.21 -23.92
C THR A 31 -2.69 -5.49 -23.75
N GLU A 32 -1.88 -4.85 -24.59
CA GLU A 32 -0.45 -4.74 -24.34
C GLU A 32 -0.27 -3.91 -23.07
N VAL A 33 0.32 -4.54 -22.04
CA VAL A 33 0.65 -3.87 -20.79
C VAL A 33 1.84 -2.96 -21.06
N VAL A 34 1.56 -1.72 -21.45
CA VAL A 34 2.57 -0.67 -21.57
C VAL A 34 2.90 -0.17 -20.17
N PHE A 35 4.03 -0.63 -19.62
CA PHE A 35 4.61 -0.09 -18.41
C PHE A 35 5.25 1.27 -18.72
N GLU A 36 4.47 2.35 -18.66
CA GLU A 36 5.02 3.71 -18.64
C GLU A 36 5.61 3.99 -17.25
N GLN A 37 6.92 3.81 -17.16
CA GLN A 37 7.71 4.04 -15.95
C GLN A 37 7.78 5.54 -15.61
N GLN A 38 7.63 5.82 -14.31
CA GLN A 38 8.11 7.00 -13.56
C GLN A 38 7.24 8.25 -13.36
N GLN A 39 6.21 8.57 -14.16
CA GLN A 39 5.31 9.71 -13.82
C GLN A 39 3.93 9.29 -13.30
N GLY A 40 3.38 8.16 -13.75
CA GLY A 40 2.03 7.71 -13.33
C GLY A 40 1.98 6.79 -12.12
N GLN A 41 3.13 6.34 -11.60
CA GLN A 41 3.16 5.30 -10.56
C GLN A 41 2.73 5.83 -9.19
N GLY A 42 3.14 7.05 -8.83
CA GLY A 42 2.67 7.72 -7.61
C GLY A 42 1.17 7.97 -7.64
N ASP A 43 0.67 8.56 -8.73
CA ASP A 43 -0.77 8.78 -8.95
C ASP A 43 -1.59 7.49 -8.87
N LYS A 44 -1.09 6.40 -9.48
CA LYS A 44 -1.75 5.10 -9.39
C LYS A 44 -1.79 4.57 -7.96
N ILE A 45 -0.68 4.63 -7.22
CA ILE A 45 -0.62 4.16 -5.83
C ILE A 45 -1.64 4.90 -4.96
N HIS A 46 -1.68 6.24 -5.04
CA HIS A 46 -2.63 7.04 -4.28
C HIS A 46 -4.09 6.76 -4.67
N ARG A 47 -4.36 6.58 -5.97
CA ARG A 47 -5.70 6.23 -6.47
C ARG A 47 -6.16 4.87 -5.96
N ASP A 48 -5.33 3.84 -6.09
CA ASP A 48 -5.66 2.47 -5.68
C ASP A 48 -5.90 2.41 -4.16
N ILE A 49 -5.09 3.11 -3.36
CA ILE A 49 -5.31 3.22 -1.90
C ILE A 49 -6.63 3.95 -1.61
N THR A 50 -6.93 5.04 -2.32
CA THR A 50 -8.18 5.79 -2.13
C THR A 50 -9.40 4.92 -2.42
N GLU A 51 -9.37 4.11 -3.49
CA GLU A 51 -10.42 3.16 -3.82
C GLU A 51 -10.63 2.15 -2.67
N LEU A 52 -9.54 1.59 -2.13
CA LEU A 52 -9.63 0.68 -0.97
C LEU A 52 -10.27 1.34 0.25
N LEU A 53 -9.91 2.61 0.54
CA LEU A 53 -10.52 3.37 1.64
C LEU A 53 -12.01 3.63 1.41
N MET A 54 -12.43 3.98 0.19
CA MET A 54 -13.84 4.19 -0.16
C MET A 54 -14.69 2.92 0.02
N HIS A 55 -14.08 1.75 -0.15
CA HIS A 55 -14.71 0.45 0.08
C HIS A 55 -14.51 -0.08 1.51
N GLN A 56 -14.03 0.75 2.44
CA GLN A 56 -13.76 0.39 3.84
C GLN A 56 -12.76 -0.78 4.00
N LYS A 57 -11.91 -1.01 2.99
CA LYS A 57 -10.88 -2.06 2.97
C LYS A 57 -9.58 -1.55 3.59
N TYR A 58 -9.63 -1.10 4.84
CA TYR A 58 -8.52 -0.42 5.52
C TYR A 58 -7.27 -1.28 5.66
N GLU A 59 -7.43 -2.55 6.04
CA GLU A 59 -6.32 -3.50 6.14
C GLU A 59 -5.64 -3.71 4.78
N GLN A 60 -6.43 -3.82 3.71
CA GLN A 60 -5.88 -3.98 2.35
C GLN A 60 -5.13 -2.73 1.89
N ALA A 61 -5.59 -1.53 2.27
CA ALA A 61 -4.85 -0.29 2.00
C ALA A 61 -3.49 -0.27 2.70
N ILE A 62 -3.43 -0.72 3.96
CA ILE A 62 -2.18 -0.84 4.73
C ILE A 62 -1.23 -1.86 4.08
N GLN A 63 -1.73 -3.06 3.75
CA GLN A 63 -0.93 -4.08 3.09
C GLN A 63 -0.42 -3.62 1.72
N TYR A 64 -1.22 -2.85 0.97
CA TYR A 64 -0.80 -2.27 -0.30
C TYR A 64 0.36 -1.29 -0.13
N VAL A 65 0.36 -0.46 0.94
CA VAL A 65 1.51 0.39 1.27
C VAL A 65 2.73 -0.45 1.60
N TYR A 66 2.61 -1.48 2.45
CA TYR A 66 3.73 -2.37 2.79
C TYR A 66 4.36 -3.03 1.55
N ALA A 67 3.55 -3.39 0.55
CA ALA A 67 4.05 -3.94 -0.71
C ALA A 67 4.94 -2.95 -1.49
N GLN A 68 4.76 -1.64 -1.30
CA GLN A 68 5.59 -0.62 -1.96
C GLN A 68 6.98 -0.45 -1.33
N LYS A 69 7.27 -1.10 -0.19
CA LYS A 69 8.54 -0.95 0.55
C LYS A 69 9.78 -1.26 -0.30
N PHE A 70 9.68 -2.19 -1.25
CA PHE A 70 10.78 -2.57 -2.14
C PHE A 70 10.72 -1.89 -3.50
N THR A 71 9.68 -1.08 -3.74
CA THR A 71 9.44 -0.38 -5.01
C THR A 71 9.76 1.11 -4.90
N LEU A 72 9.54 1.69 -3.72
CA LEU A 72 9.79 3.09 -3.43
C LEU A 72 11.11 3.27 -2.68
N GLU A 73 11.73 4.43 -2.87
CA GLU A 73 12.84 4.86 -2.00
C GLU A 73 12.33 5.05 -0.57
N GLU A 74 13.20 4.86 0.44
CA GLU A 74 12.80 4.86 1.85
C GLU A 74 12.05 6.15 2.27
N GLY A 75 12.52 7.31 1.80
CA GLY A 75 11.84 8.58 2.05
C GLY A 75 10.45 8.67 1.38
N GLN A 76 10.30 8.16 0.16
CA GLN A 76 9.01 8.11 -0.54
C GLN A 76 8.05 7.14 0.12
N TYR A 77 8.54 5.97 0.54
CA TYR A 77 7.78 4.99 1.30
C TYR A 77 7.27 5.57 2.63
N PHE A 78 8.14 6.27 3.36
CA PHE A 78 7.75 6.95 4.59
C PHE A 78 6.67 8.02 4.36
N VAL A 79 6.83 8.85 3.33
CA VAL A 79 5.83 9.87 2.96
C VAL A 79 4.48 9.24 2.58
N LEU A 80 4.49 8.15 1.82
CA LEU A 80 3.28 7.40 1.48
C LEU A 80 2.59 6.83 2.73
N GLY A 81 3.37 6.26 3.64
CA GLY A 81 2.87 5.74 4.91
C GLY A 81 2.23 6.82 5.79
N GLN A 82 2.88 7.97 5.93
CA GLN A 82 2.33 9.13 6.65
C GLN A 82 1.05 9.66 6.01
N TRP A 83 0.98 9.69 4.68
CA TRP A 83 -0.22 10.09 3.96
C TRP A 83 -1.40 9.16 4.26
N LEU A 84 -1.20 7.84 4.17
CA LEU A 84 -2.26 6.86 4.51
C LEU A 84 -2.63 6.96 5.99
N LEU A 85 -1.66 7.11 6.88
CA LEU A 85 -1.91 7.23 8.32
C LEU A 85 -2.86 8.39 8.62
N ARG A 86 -2.64 9.55 8.00
CA ARG A 86 -3.53 10.71 8.13
C ARG A 86 -4.96 10.39 7.69
N LYS A 87 -5.11 9.73 6.53
CA LYS A 87 -6.43 9.32 6.01
C LYS A 87 -7.14 8.37 6.97
N LEU A 88 -6.45 7.37 7.52
CA LEU A 88 -7.04 6.42 8.46
C LEU A 88 -7.46 7.10 9.76
N THR A 89 -6.66 8.04 10.29
CA THR A 89 -6.99 8.76 11.52
C THR A 89 -8.19 9.71 11.41
N ASP A 90 -8.53 10.14 10.19
CA ASP A 90 -9.72 10.96 9.92
C ASP A 90 -11.02 10.12 9.85
N ILE A 91 -10.92 8.78 9.80
CA ILE A 91 -12.06 7.87 9.67
C ILE A 91 -12.37 7.24 11.04
N PRO A 92 -13.50 7.57 11.68
CA PRO A 92 -13.81 7.11 13.03
C PRO A 92 -14.11 5.60 13.12
N GLU A 93 -14.46 4.95 12.00
CA GLU A 93 -14.70 3.51 11.95
C GLU A 93 -13.43 2.65 11.92
N VAL A 94 -12.26 3.26 11.70
CA VAL A 94 -10.99 2.50 11.65
C VAL A 94 -10.57 2.15 13.07
N ASP A 95 -10.21 0.88 13.27
CA ASP A 95 -9.72 0.40 14.55
C ASP A 95 -8.43 1.12 14.96
N GLN A 96 -8.41 1.62 16.21
CA GLN A 96 -7.28 2.41 16.71
C GLN A 96 -6.00 1.57 16.85
N ALA A 97 -6.10 0.29 17.21
CA ALA A 97 -4.93 -0.58 17.32
C ALA A 97 -4.30 -0.83 15.94
N MET A 98 -5.12 -0.94 14.88
CA MET A 98 -4.64 -1.00 13.49
C MET A 98 -3.87 0.26 13.09
N ILE A 99 -4.35 1.45 13.46
CA ILE A 99 -3.67 2.72 13.20
C ILE A 99 -2.32 2.77 13.95
N GLU A 100 -2.29 2.36 15.21
CA GLU A 100 -1.08 2.36 16.03
C GLU A 100 -0.03 1.36 15.53
N GLU A 101 -0.45 0.14 15.14
CA GLU A 101 0.46 -0.85 14.55
C GLU A 101 1.06 -0.33 13.24
N PHE A 102 0.22 0.24 12.37
CA PHE A 102 0.68 0.80 11.11
C PHE A 102 1.67 1.96 11.35
N ARG A 103 1.34 2.88 12.26
CA ARG A 103 2.24 3.99 12.64
C ARG A 103 3.59 3.47 13.11
N ASN A 104 3.60 2.52 14.04
CA ASN A 104 4.83 1.95 14.59
C ASN A 104 5.71 1.32 13.49
N ASN A 105 5.10 0.68 12.49
CA ASN A 105 5.84 0.11 11.39
C ASN A 105 6.38 1.16 10.41
N ILE A 106 5.62 2.21 10.10
CA ILE A 106 6.09 3.30 9.22
C ILE A 106 7.20 4.11 9.90
N ASP A 107 7.11 4.37 11.21
CA ASP A 107 8.12 5.15 11.94
C ASP A 107 9.50 4.49 12.00
N LYS A 108 9.59 3.16 11.82
CA LYS A 108 10.88 2.45 11.63
C LYS A 108 11.65 2.92 10.40
N HIS A 109 10.96 3.55 9.44
CA HIS A 109 11.50 4.05 8.17
C HIS A 109 11.60 5.57 8.13
N ARG A 110 11.49 6.24 9.28
CA ARG A 110 11.63 7.69 9.36
C ARG A 110 13.06 8.10 8.95
N PRO A 111 13.24 8.98 7.95
CA PRO A 111 14.57 9.45 7.58
C PRO A 111 15.20 10.25 8.74
N PRO A 112 16.53 10.21 8.88
CA PRO A 112 17.22 10.99 9.90
C PRO A 112 16.97 12.48 9.71
N LEU A 113 16.75 13.21 10.80
CA LEU A 113 16.68 14.66 10.79
C LEU A 113 18.04 15.19 10.32
N SER A 114 18.06 15.82 9.14
CA SER A 114 19.24 16.50 8.58
C SER A 114 19.38 17.90 9.15
#